data_AF-Q0CK47-F1
#
_entry.id   AF-Q0CK47-F1
#
_cell.length_a   1.000
_cell.length_b   1.000
_cell.length_c   1.000
_cell.angle_alpha   90.00
_cell.angle_beta   90.00
_cell.angle_gamma   90.00
#
_symmetry.space_group_name_H-M   'P 1'
#
loop_
_entity.id
_entity.type
_entity.pdbx_description
1 polymer ?
#
loop_
_entity_poly.entity_id
_entity_poly.type
_entity_poly.pdbx_seq_one_letter_code
_entity_poly.pdbx_strand_id
1 'polypeptide(L)'
;MADIAGLEAYASVQQDGRNTWQSVAAQLGRQLSATPSHLSRALYVPRHDSSMSHLPLYDISTRYADAVGDLPIGSSKYAVKLGLMQRPRGDGGDDILVLCNAHISPVGDSDTVKGSVQYRGQPTEPCPEVGLSIGTSDDNVCCVTIPDPAGSGTSLQFAMTCSFPISPSVTREGTFTHPYFTFRLPGEAGGADFQWQIHPVEHGPLRYTLVQMPPEGQTTNDPEIQAIYHHIGLGASLSQSHSEGVLLLPSAMSPETCVIVVATALAMLSRLRGLNKDQKGHKMAKESKHSRLASIKNLVKGKRT
;
A
#
# COMPACT_ATOMS: atom_id res chain seq x y z
N MET A 1 49.83 12.29 1.15
CA MET A 1 49.11 12.25 -0.13
C MET A 1 48.36 10.93 -0.15
N ALA A 2 47.06 10.96 0.18
CA ALA A 2 46.24 9.77 0.28
C ALA A 2 45.84 9.26 -1.13
N ASP A 3 45.76 7.95 -1.24
CA ASP A 3 45.69 7.14 -2.46
C ASP A 3 44.40 7.39 -3.28
N ILE A 4 44.50 8.27 -4.28
CA ILE A 4 43.42 8.63 -5.22
C ILE A 4 43.07 7.44 -6.14
N ALA A 5 44.06 6.59 -6.46
CA ALA A 5 43.88 5.45 -7.35
C ALA A 5 43.00 4.35 -6.72
N GLY A 6 43.12 4.16 -5.40
CA GLY A 6 42.25 3.25 -4.65
C GLY A 6 40.77 3.69 -4.62
N LEU A 7 40.51 5.00 -4.62
CA LEU A 7 39.16 5.55 -4.61
C LEU A 7 38.46 5.42 -5.98
N GLU A 8 39.21 5.67 -7.07
CA GLU A 8 38.71 5.54 -8.44
C GLU A 8 38.42 4.08 -8.81
N ALA A 9 39.29 3.13 -8.42
CA ALA A 9 39.05 1.71 -8.61
C ALA A 9 37.81 1.21 -7.85
N TYR A 10 37.59 1.70 -6.63
CA TYR A 10 36.40 1.38 -5.84
C TYR A 10 35.11 1.95 -6.45
N ALA A 11 35.16 3.18 -6.96
CA ALA A 11 34.03 3.82 -7.65
C ALA A 11 33.68 3.10 -8.96
N SER A 12 34.69 2.69 -9.74
CA SER A 12 34.51 1.94 -11.00
C SER A 12 33.83 0.59 -10.77
N VAL A 13 34.26 -0.18 -9.75
CA VAL A 13 33.64 -1.48 -9.41
C VAL A 13 32.20 -1.31 -8.93
N GLN A 14 31.90 -0.24 -8.19
CA GLN A 14 30.51 0.08 -7.83
C GLN A 14 29.65 0.49 -9.02
N GLN A 15 30.21 1.19 -10.01
CA GLN A 15 29.51 1.58 -11.23
C GLN A 15 29.24 0.38 -12.14
N ASP A 16 30.21 -0.52 -12.34
CA ASP A 16 30.02 -1.73 -13.15
C ASP A 16 28.95 -2.67 -12.56
N GLY A 17 28.92 -2.80 -11.23
CA GLY A 17 27.87 -3.56 -10.53
C GLY A 17 26.48 -2.93 -10.62
N ARG A 18 26.38 -1.59 -10.71
CA ARG A 18 25.11 -0.87 -10.91
C ARG A 18 24.57 -1.10 -12.33
N ASN A 19 25.45 -1.02 -13.34
CA ASN A 19 25.08 -1.14 -14.75
C ASN A 19 24.65 -2.56 -15.13
N THR A 20 25.35 -3.59 -14.63
CA THR A 20 25.03 -5.00 -14.94
C THR A 20 23.68 -5.43 -14.38
N TRP A 21 23.35 -5.06 -13.13
CA TRP A 21 22.06 -5.43 -12.54
C TRP A 21 20.89 -4.66 -13.14
N GLN A 22 21.07 -3.37 -13.50
CA GLN A 22 20.07 -2.60 -14.23
C GLN A 22 19.78 -3.21 -15.61
N SER A 23 20.81 -3.67 -16.33
CA SER A 23 20.65 -4.36 -17.62
C SER A 23 19.85 -5.67 -17.48
N VAL A 24 20.12 -6.48 -16.46
CA VAL A 24 19.36 -7.73 -16.22
C VAL A 24 17.93 -7.42 -15.78
N ALA A 25 17.75 -6.42 -14.92
CA ALA A 25 16.43 -5.97 -14.49
C ALA A 25 15.59 -5.50 -15.69
N ALA A 26 16.17 -4.70 -16.59
CA ALA A 26 15.52 -4.23 -17.81
C ALA A 26 15.13 -5.37 -18.76
N GLN A 27 15.99 -6.40 -18.92
CA GLN A 27 15.66 -7.60 -19.71
C GLN A 27 14.47 -8.38 -19.14
N LEU A 28 14.21 -8.28 -17.84
CA LEU A 28 13.05 -8.85 -17.15
C LEU A 28 11.84 -7.91 -17.15
N GLY A 29 11.88 -6.80 -17.89
CA GLY A 29 10.82 -5.78 -17.92
C GLY A 29 10.80 -4.87 -16.69
N ARG A 30 11.81 -4.95 -15.81
CA ARG A 30 11.84 -4.15 -14.59
C ARG A 30 12.35 -2.74 -14.86
N GLN A 31 11.66 -1.75 -14.31
CA GLN A 31 11.96 -0.32 -14.44
C GLN A 31 12.30 0.25 -13.06
N LEU A 32 13.39 -0.25 -12.48
CA LEU A 32 13.77 0.08 -11.11
C LEU A 32 14.54 1.40 -11.10
N SER A 33 13.97 2.41 -10.46
CA SER A 33 14.56 3.73 -10.27
C SER A 33 14.85 4.00 -8.80
N ALA A 34 15.77 4.92 -8.53
CA ALA A 34 15.88 5.53 -7.21
C ALA A 34 14.55 6.21 -6.81
N THR A 35 14.43 6.55 -5.53
CA THR A 35 13.33 7.37 -5.03
C THR A 35 13.25 8.68 -5.80
N PRO A 36 12.08 9.06 -6.35
CA PRO A 36 11.90 10.38 -6.95
C PRO A 36 12.33 11.47 -5.97
N SER A 37 13.13 12.42 -6.45
CA SER A 37 13.82 13.42 -5.60
C SER A 37 12.87 14.30 -4.79
N HIS A 38 11.65 14.53 -5.29
CA HIS A 38 10.63 15.28 -4.56
C HIS A 38 10.02 14.49 -3.39
N LEU A 39 10.09 13.16 -3.39
CA LEU A 39 9.60 12.29 -2.32
C LEU A 39 10.66 12.06 -1.23
N SER A 40 10.95 13.11 -0.47
CA SER A 40 12.01 13.11 0.55
C SER A 40 11.54 12.86 1.98
N ARG A 41 10.22 12.89 2.25
CA ARG A 41 9.66 12.53 3.55
C ARG A 41 9.30 11.06 3.58
N ALA A 42 9.70 10.33 4.63
CA ALA A 42 9.37 8.91 4.80
C ALA A 42 8.63 8.66 6.11
N LEU A 43 7.40 8.12 6.02
CA LEU A 43 6.61 7.71 7.17
C LEU A 43 6.68 6.20 7.36
N TYR A 44 7.09 5.75 8.54
CA TYR A 44 6.97 4.36 8.92
C TYR A 44 5.52 4.07 9.29
N VAL A 45 4.96 3.06 8.64
CA VAL A 45 3.66 2.48 8.95
C VAL A 45 3.93 1.19 9.73
N PRO A 46 3.68 1.18 11.06
CA PRO A 46 3.90 -0.01 11.87
C PRO A 46 3.12 -1.21 11.39
N ARG A 47 3.60 -2.38 11.80
CA ARG A 47 2.89 -3.64 11.58
C ARG A 47 1.50 -3.57 12.21
N HIS A 48 0.48 -3.65 11.36
CA HIS A 48 -0.91 -3.62 11.77
C HIS A 48 -1.76 -4.60 10.97
N ASP A 49 -2.84 -5.06 11.58
CA ASP A 49 -3.87 -5.89 10.98
C ASP A 49 -5.26 -5.34 11.34
N SER A 50 -6.31 -6.13 11.12
CA SER A 50 -7.69 -5.71 11.43
C SER A 50 -8.02 -5.60 12.92
N SER A 51 -7.11 -6.01 13.83
CA SER A 51 -7.32 -5.94 15.27
C SER A 51 -6.76 -4.68 15.92
N MET A 52 -5.84 -3.99 15.25
CA MET A 52 -5.19 -2.79 15.79
C MET A 52 -6.08 -1.56 15.62
N SER A 53 -6.46 -0.96 16.75
CA SER A 53 -7.34 0.22 16.76
C SER A 53 -6.63 1.55 16.74
N HIS A 54 -5.38 1.61 17.17
CA HIS A 54 -4.58 2.82 17.20
C HIS A 54 -3.25 2.55 16.49
N LEU A 55 -2.94 3.37 15.49
CA LEU A 55 -1.78 3.21 14.61
C LEU A 55 -1.05 4.56 14.48
N PRO A 56 0.03 4.77 15.26
CA PRO A 56 0.91 5.93 15.09
C PRO A 56 1.80 5.74 13.85
N LEU A 57 1.91 6.77 13.01
CA LEU A 57 2.83 6.82 11.89
C LEU A 57 3.99 7.75 12.23
N TYR A 58 5.22 7.26 12.03
CA TYR A 58 6.43 7.93 12.50
C TYR A 58 7.20 8.55 11.33
N ASP A 59 7.65 9.80 11.47
CA ASP A 59 8.58 10.40 10.51
C ASP A 59 9.98 9.80 10.69
N ILE A 60 10.38 8.97 9.74
CA ILE A 60 11.68 8.29 9.71
C ILE A 60 12.54 8.78 8.55
N SER A 61 12.31 10.00 8.03
CA SER A 61 12.96 10.52 6.83
C SER A 61 14.49 10.38 6.86
N THR A 62 15.14 10.78 7.96
CA THR A 62 16.60 10.63 8.13
C THR A 62 17.03 9.16 8.14
N ARG A 63 16.36 8.30 8.92
CA ARG A 63 16.70 6.87 9.02
C ARG A 63 16.50 6.15 7.69
N TYR A 64 15.47 6.51 6.95
CA TYR A 64 15.19 5.98 5.63
C TYR A 64 16.31 6.38 4.65
N ALA A 65 16.65 7.67 4.59
CA ALA A 65 17.74 8.17 3.74
C ALA A 65 19.08 7.49 4.07
N ASP A 66 19.41 7.33 5.35
CA ASP A 66 20.64 6.66 5.80
C ASP A 66 20.66 5.16 5.45
N ALA A 67 19.50 4.49 5.54
CA ALA A 67 19.41 3.06 5.32
C ALA A 67 19.46 2.68 3.84
N VAL A 68 18.68 3.37 2.99
CA VAL A 68 18.53 3.00 1.58
C VAL A 68 19.21 3.95 0.61
N GLY A 69 19.43 5.23 0.95
CA GLY A 69 20.04 6.22 0.05
C GLY A 69 19.44 6.20 -1.36
N ASP A 70 20.32 6.19 -2.38
CA ASP A 70 19.94 6.18 -3.79
C ASP A 70 19.68 4.76 -4.36
N LEU A 71 19.44 3.77 -3.48
CA LEU A 71 19.15 2.42 -3.96
C LEU A 71 17.84 2.39 -4.76
N PRO A 72 17.80 1.68 -5.91
CA PRO A 72 16.58 1.57 -6.69
C PRO A 72 15.46 0.90 -5.88
N ILE A 73 14.32 1.57 -5.76
CA ILE A 73 13.14 1.06 -5.05
C ILE A 73 12.70 -0.24 -5.72
N GLY A 74 12.42 -1.27 -4.91
CA GLY A 74 12.03 -2.61 -5.38
C GLY A 74 13.22 -3.52 -5.74
N SER A 75 14.46 -3.01 -5.70
CA SER A 75 15.64 -3.87 -5.80
C SER A 75 15.78 -4.80 -4.58
N SER A 76 16.42 -5.95 -4.76
CA SER A 76 16.70 -6.87 -3.63
C SER A 76 17.57 -6.19 -2.57
N LYS A 77 18.54 -5.35 -2.99
CA LYS A 77 19.40 -4.59 -2.07
C LYS A 77 18.60 -3.55 -1.29
N TYR A 78 17.68 -2.84 -1.95
CA TYR A 78 16.74 -1.92 -1.30
C TYR A 78 15.88 -2.66 -0.27
N ALA A 79 15.26 -3.79 -0.64
CA ALA A 79 14.42 -4.57 0.26
C ALA A 79 15.18 -5.07 1.50
N VAL A 80 16.42 -5.55 1.33
CA VAL A 80 17.28 -5.98 2.44
C VAL A 80 17.64 -4.80 3.34
N LYS A 81 18.08 -3.67 2.78
CA LYS A 81 18.46 -2.48 3.55
C LYS A 81 17.27 -1.90 4.32
N LEU A 82 16.11 -1.81 3.67
CA LEU A 82 14.88 -1.37 4.29
C LEU A 82 14.43 -2.32 5.42
N GLY A 83 14.56 -3.64 5.23
CA GLY A 83 14.22 -4.64 6.24
C GLY A 83 15.18 -4.67 7.45
N LEU A 84 16.43 -4.23 7.27
CA LEU A 84 17.43 -4.11 8.33
C LEU A 84 17.41 -2.72 9.03
N MET A 85 16.66 -1.77 8.49
CA MET A 85 16.52 -0.44 9.08
C MET A 85 15.92 -0.54 10.49
N GLN A 86 16.47 0.21 11.43
CA GLN A 86 15.98 0.24 12.80
C GLN A 86 14.57 0.86 12.85
N ARG A 87 13.59 0.01 13.16
CA ARG A 87 12.19 0.41 13.35
C ARG A 87 12.02 1.32 14.57
N PRO A 88 11.08 2.27 14.53
CA PRO A 88 10.55 2.90 15.73
C PRO A 88 10.06 1.85 16.73
N ARG A 89 10.46 1.96 18.00
CA ARG A 89 10.02 1.10 19.11
C ARG A 89 8.59 1.40 19.55
N GLY A 90 8.17 2.65 19.38
CA GLY A 90 6.83 3.12 19.73
C GLY A 90 6.53 3.19 21.23
N ASP A 91 7.54 3.01 22.08
CA ASP A 91 7.48 3.14 23.54
C ASP A 91 7.71 4.58 24.04
N GLY A 92 7.90 5.53 23.12
CA GLY A 92 8.25 6.92 23.43
C GLY A 92 9.70 7.13 23.87
N GLY A 93 10.52 6.07 23.93
CA GLY A 93 11.96 6.14 24.20
C GLY A 93 12.79 6.43 22.96
N ASP A 94 12.18 6.37 21.79
CA ASP A 94 12.78 6.78 20.53
C ASP A 94 12.46 8.26 20.27
N ASP A 95 13.48 9.09 20.02
CA ASP A 95 13.36 10.51 19.61
C ASP A 95 12.79 10.68 18.17
N ILE A 96 11.78 9.89 17.82
CA ILE A 96 11.13 9.88 16.51
C ILE A 96 9.76 10.52 16.64
N LEU A 97 9.51 11.52 15.79
CA LEU A 97 8.25 12.23 15.76
C LEU A 97 7.15 11.34 15.18
N VAL A 98 6.04 11.24 15.91
CA VAL A 98 4.78 10.73 15.36
C VAL A 98 4.17 11.84 14.54
N LEU A 99 4.01 11.64 13.23
CA LEU A 99 3.47 12.64 12.32
C LEU A 99 1.96 12.52 12.14
N CYS A 100 1.43 11.29 12.14
CA CYS A 100 -0.01 11.06 12.05
C CYS A 100 -0.42 10.00 13.07
N ASN A 101 -1.63 10.13 13.61
CA ASN A 101 -2.29 9.07 14.36
C ASN A 101 -3.51 8.62 13.58
N ALA A 102 -3.58 7.33 13.29
CA ALA A 102 -4.77 6.71 12.74
C ALA A 102 -5.50 5.94 13.85
N HIS A 103 -6.80 6.17 13.96
CA HIS A 103 -7.69 5.37 14.79
C HIS A 103 -8.62 4.58 13.88
N ILE A 104 -8.77 3.28 14.11
CA ILE A 104 -9.61 2.39 13.31
C ILE A 104 -10.44 1.54 14.27
N SER A 105 -11.76 1.54 14.13
CA SER A 105 -12.65 0.72 14.94
C SER A 105 -13.69 0.01 14.08
N PRO A 106 -13.98 -1.28 14.37
CA PRO A 106 -15.11 -1.95 13.74
C PRO A 106 -16.41 -1.26 14.16
N VAL A 107 -17.34 -1.09 13.23
CA VAL A 107 -18.67 -0.52 13.53
C VAL A 107 -19.64 -1.66 13.81
N GLY A 108 -19.70 -2.11 15.07
CA GLY A 108 -20.63 -3.15 15.50
C GLY A 108 -20.58 -4.41 14.62
N ASP A 109 -21.75 -4.99 14.36
CA ASP A 109 -21.94 -6.19 13.50
C ASP A 109 -22.03 -5.85 12.00
N SER A 110 -21.59 -4.65 11.57
CA SER A 110 -21.67 -4.22 10.18
C SER A 110 -20.40 -4.54 9.39
N ASP A 111 -20.55 -4.80 8.09
CA ASP A 111 -19.48 -4.96 7.10
C ASP A 111 -18.72 -3.65 6.80
N THR A 112 -18.57 -2.78 7.79
CA THR A 112 -17.92 -1.47 7.65
C THR A 112 -17.03 -1.19 8.86
N VAL A 113 -15.81 -0.79 8.57
CA VAL A 113 -14.84 -0.31 9.55
C VAL A 113 -14.78 1.21 9.45
N LYS A 114 -14.91 1.92 10.56
CA LYS A 114 -14.72 3.38 10.61
C LYS A 114 -13.35 3.70 11.19
N GLY A 115 -12.82 4.85 10.83
CA GLY A 115 -11.59 5.34 11.40
C GLY A 115 -11.45 6.84 11.21
N SER A 116 -10.36 7.37 11.71
CA SER A 116 -9.90 8.71 11.40
C SER A 116 -8.38 8.75 11.33
N VAL A 117 -7.86 9.71 10.59
CA VAL A 117 -6.43 10.01 10.50
C VAL A 117 -6.24 11.46 10.87
N GLN A 118 -5.48 11.71 11.92
CA GLN A 118 -5.18 13.05 12.42
C GLN A 118 -3.69 13.34 12.23
N TYR A 119 -3.38 14.51 11.69
CA TYR A 119 -2.03 15.04 11.65
C TYR A 119 -1.60 15.46 13.06
N ARG A 120 -0.37 15.20 13.45
CA ARG A 120 0.18 15.68 14.71
C ARG A 120 0.99 16.96 14.43
N GLY A 121 0.30 18.09 14.46
CA GLY A 121 0.90 19.42 14.34
C GLY A 121 1.53 19.90 15.65
N GLN A 122 2.07 21.11 15.63
CA GLN A 122 2.46 21.79 16.87
C GLN A 122 1.21 22.02 17.75
N PRO A 123 1.33 22.01 19.08
CA PRO A 123 0.18 22.08 20.01
C PRO A 123 -0.73 23.29 19.84
N THR A 124 -0.26 24.34 19.15
CA THR A 124 -0.91 25.63 18.98
C THR A 124 -1.80 25.75 17.75
N GLU A 125 -1.75 24.81 16.81
CA GLU A 125 -2.55 24.85 15.58
C GLU A 125 -3.60 23.72 15.53
N PRO A 126 -4.81 24.00 15.02
CA PRO A 126 -5.81 22.96 14.80
C PRO A 126 -5.24 21.93 13.82
N CYS A 127 -5.16 20.68 14.30
CA CYS A 127 -4.60 19.58 13.54
C CYS A 127 -5.63 19.03 12.55
N PRO A 128 -5.33 18.97 11.24
CA PRO A 128 -6.23 18.36 10.28
C PRO A 128 -6.53 16.91 10.63
N GLU A 129 -7.81 16.55 10.50
CA GLU A 129 -8.29 15.19 10.70
C GLU A 129 -9.23 14.83 9.55
N VAL A 130 -9.15 13.60 9.06
CA VAL A 130 -10.10 13.06 8.08
C VAL A 130 -10.72 11.80 8.62
N GLY A 131 -12.03 11.66 8.42
CA GLY A 131 -12.76 10.44 8.68
C GLY A 131 -12.57 9.43 7.55
N LEU A 132 -12.62 8.15 7.91
CA LEU A 132 -12.46 7.02 7.01
C LEU A 132 -13.57 6.00 7.26
N SER A 133 -14.18 5.49 6.19
CA SER A 133 -15.10 4.35 6.25
C SER A 133 -14.71 3.34 5.18
N ILE A 134 -14.31 2.14 5.60
CA ILE A 134 -13.85 1.06 4.74
C ILE A 134 -14.92 -0.03 4.71
N GLY A 135 -15.46 -0.28 3.53
CA GLY A 135 -16.27 -1.47 3.25
C GLY A 135 -15.44 -2.75 3.33
N THR A 136 -15.97 -3.78 3.99
CA THR A 136 -15.29 -5.10 4.05
C THR A 136 -15.68 -6.03 2.90
N SER A 137 -16.79 -5.76 2.19
CA SER A 137 -17.27 -6.54 1.04
C SER A 137 -16.90 -5.92 -0.31
N ASP A 138 -17.06 -6.70 -1.38
CA ASP A 138 -16.71 -6.30 -2.76
C ASP A 138 -17.57 -5.16 -3.32
N ASP A 139 -18.80 -5.03 -2.83
CA ASP A 139 -19.75 -3.99 -3.26
C ASP A 139 -19.58 -2.67 -2.51
N ASN A 140 -18.83 -2.67 -1.40
CA ASN A 140 -18.70 -1.49 -0.54
C ASN A 140 -17.47 -0.66 -0.91
N VAL A 141 -17.74 0.53 -1.45
CA VAL A 141 -16.74 1.55 -1.76
C VAL A 141 -16.13 2.08 -0.45
N CYS A 142 -14.82 2.29 -0.41
CA CYS A 142 -14.21 2.99 0.72
C CYS A 142 -14.46 4.49 0.56
N CYS A 143 -14.90 5.17 1.60
CA CYS A 143 -15.11 6.61 1.58
C CYS A 143 -14.20 7.32 2.58
N VAL A 144 -13.72 8.49 2.18
CA VAL A 144 -12.98 9.42 3.03
C VAL A 144 -13.85 10.66 3.21
N THR A 145 -13.98 11.10 4.46
CA THR A 145 -14.79 12.27 4.85
C THR A 145 -13.86 13.34 5.38
N ILE A 146 -13.82 14.48 4.71
CA ILE A 146 -13.10 15.67 5.12
C ILE A 146 -14.08 16.54 5.93
N PRO A 147 -13.82 16.77 7.24
CA PRO A 147 -14.62 17.65 8.06
C PRO A 147 -14.63 19.07 7.48
N ASP A 148 -15.74 19.76 7.64
CA ASP A 148 -15.85 21.16 7.22
C ASP A 148 -14.97 22.06 8.11
N PRO A 149 -13.97 22.76 7.55
CA PRO A 149 -13.11 23.65 8.34
C PRO A 149 -13.87 24.86 8.90
N ALA A 150 -15.03 25.23 8.33
CA ALA A 150 -15.79 26.42 8.70
C ALA A 150 -16.98 26.14 9.64
N GLY A 151 -17.26 24.88 9.98
CA GLY A 151 -18.38 24.50 10.85
C GLY A 151 -19.77 24.81 10.26
N SER A 152 -19.87 25.03 8.95
CA SER A 152 -21.12 25.28 8.21
C SER A 152 -22.00 24.04 8.03
N GLY A 153 -21.49 22.87 8.43
CA GLY A 153 -22.26 21.63 8.56
C GLY A 153 -22.23 20.70 7.35
N THR A 154 -21.47 21.05 6.29
CA THR A 154 -21.37 20.21 5.09
C THR A 154 -19.96 19.59 4.99
N SER A 155 -19.80 18.38 5.54
CA SER A 155 -18.56 17.62 5.34
C SER A 155 -18.43 17.19 3.88
N LEU A 156 -17.22 17.25 3.33
CA LEU A 156 -16.95 16.78 1.98
C LEU A 156 -16.64 15.28 2.04
N GLN A 157 -17.22 14.48 1.16
CA GLN A 157 -16.96 13.05 1.09
C GLN A 157 -16.59 12.66 -0.33
N PHE A 158 -15.62 11.78 -0.46
CA PHE A 158 -15.30 11.14 -1.73
C PHE A 158 -15.12 9.63 -1.56
N ALA A 159 -15.41 8.93 -2.65
CA ALA A 159 -15.37 7.49 -2.75
C ALA A 159 -14.08 7.05 -3.45
N MET A 160 -13.50 5.95 -2.98
CA MET A 160 -12.34 5.28 -3.57
C MET A 160 -12.79 3.96 -4.18
N THR A 161 -12.81 3.91 -5.50
CA THR A 161 -13.25 2.74 -6.28
C THR A 161 -12.07 1.82 -6.60
N CYS A 162 -12.37 0.55 -6.84
CA CYS A 162 -11.38 -0.47 -7.15
C CYS A 162 -11.57 -0.96 -8.60
N SER A 163 -10.47 -1.15 -9.33
CA SER A 163 -10.46 -1.73 -10.68
C SER A 163 -9.30 -2.71 -10.83
N PHE A 164 -9.32 -3.57 -11.87
CA PHE A 164 -8.29 -4.59 -12.10
C PHE A 164 -7.71 -4.49 -13.52
N PRO A 165 -6.94 -3.43 -13.83
CA PRO A 165 -6.49 -3.16 -15.19
C PRO A 165 -5.36 -4.10 -15.65
N ILE A 166 -4.63 -4.71 -14.72
CA ILE A 166 -3.54 -5.65 -15.04
C ILE A 166 -3.94 -7.09 -14.70
N SER A 167 -3.43 -8.03 -15.51
CA SER A 167 -3.72 -9.44 -15.34
C SER A 167 -3.16 -9.98 -14.02
N PRO A 168 -3.86 -10.92 -13.34
CA PRO A 168 -3.36 -11.53 -12.12
C PRO A 168 -2.01 -12.23 -12.32
N SER A 169 -1.12 -12.14 -11.34
CA SER A 169 0.14 -12.90 -11.35
C SER A 169 -0.09 -14.31 -10.83
N VAL A 170 0.44 -15.31 -11.53
CA VAL A 170 0.42 -16.71 -11.08
C VAL A 170 1.80 -17.09 -10.57
N THR A 171 1.85 -17.53 -9.33
CA THR A 171 3.08 -17.90 -8.62
C THR A 171 2.92 -19.27 -7.97
N ARG A 172 3.96 -19.77 -7.28
CA ARG A 172 3.84 -21.01 -6.49
C ARG A 172 2.91 -20.83 -5.29
N GLU A 173 2.83 -19.61 -4.78
CA GLU A 173 2.08 -19.22 -3.59
C GLU A 173 0.58 -19.04 -3.89
N GLY A 174 0.25 -18.71 -5.14
CA GLY A 174 -1.13 -18.59 -5.62
C GLY A 174 -1.27 -17.61 -6.78
N THR A 175 -2.53 -17.26 -7.06
CA THR A 175 -2.90 -16.24 -8.03
C THR A 175 -3.17 -14.93 -7.28
N PHE A 176 -2.45 -13.87 -7.63
CA PHE A 176 -2.58 -12.56 -7.00
C PHE A 176 -3.20 -11.56 -7.97
N THR A 177 -4.32 -10.97 -7.57
CA THR A 177 -4.92 -9.83 -8.27
C THR A 177 -4.24 -8.54 -7.85
N HIS A 178 -4.30 -7.55 -8.73
CA HIS A 178 -3.55 -6.30 -8.59
C HIS A 178 -4.50 -5.11 -8.77
N PRO A 179 -5.29 -4.78 -7.74
CA PRO A 179 -6.28 -3.73 -7.84
C PRO A 179 -5.62 -2.36 -7.94
N TYR A 180 -6.21 -1.48 -8.74
CA TYR A 180 -5.94 -0.04 -8.72
C TYR A 180 -7.05 0.66 -7.96
N PHE A 181 -6.71 1.64 -7.13
CA PHE A 181 -7.67 2.37 -6.31
C PHE A 181 -7.76 3.81 -6.76
N THR A 182 -8.91 4.20 -7.30
CA THR A 182 -9.12 5.53 -7.91
C THR A 182 -10.02 6.37 -7.02
N PHE A 183 -9.69 7.65 -6.85
CA PHE A 183 -10.53 8.62 -6.15
C PHE A 183 -10.36 10.02 -6.74
N ARG A 184 -11.30 10.90 -6.46
CA ARG A 184 -11.26 12.31 -6.86
C ARG A 184 -11.47 13.19 -5.64
N LEU A 185 -10.64 14.22 -5.48
CA LEU A 185 -10.78 15.15 -4.38
C LEU A 185 -11.99 16.07 -4.60
N PRO A 186 -12.81 16.32 -3.56
CA PRO A 186 -13.95 17.21 -3.66
C PRO A 186 -13.49 18.68 -3.71
N GLY A 187 -14.16 19.51 -4.51
CA GLY A 187 -13.92 20.96 -4.58
C GLY A 187 -13.22 21.46 -5.84
N GLU A 188 -12.68 20.57 -6.68
CA GLU A 188 -12.11 20.93 -7.98
C GLU A 188 -13.09 20.59 -9.11
N ALA A 189 -13.70 21.59 -9.73
CA ALA A 189 -14.53 21.39 -10.92
C ALA A 189 -13.60 20.94 -12.07
N GLY A 190 -13.76 19.68 -12.51
CA GLY A 190 -12.82 19.03 -13.43
C GLY A 190 -11.57 18.44 -12.74
N GLY A 191 -11.65 18.21 -11.42
CA GLY A 191 -10.53 17.78 -10.57
C GLY A 191 -9.81 16.54 -11.07
N ALA A 192 -8.50 16.52 -10.82
CA ALA A 192 -7.63 15.44 -11.25
C ALA A 192 -8.01 14.11 -10.57
N ASP A 193 -7.95 13.03 -11.33
CA ASP A 193 -8.13 11.69 -10.78
C ASP A 193 -6.83 11.24 -10.12
N PHE A 194 -6.94 10.75 -8.89
CA PHE A 194 -5.82 10.15 -8.17
C PHE A 194 -5.96 8.64 -8.19
N GLN A 195 -4.85 7.94 -8.37
CA GLN A 195 -4.86 6.49 -8.44
C GLN A 195 -3.67 5.87 -7.71
N TRP A 196 -3.96 4.98 -6.75
CA TRP A 196 -2.97 4.04 -6.26
C TRP A 196 -2.81 2.90 -7.26
N GLN A 197 -1.66 2.85 -7.91
CA GLN A 197 -1.30 1.86 -8.93
C GLN A 197 -0.23 0.90 -8.42
N ILE A 198 -0.30 -0.34 -8.87
CA ILE A 198 0.75 -1.35 -8.69
C ILE A 198 1.24 -1.82 -10.06
N HIS A 199 2.55 -2.04 -10.16
CA HIS A 199 3.22 -2.51 -11.38
C HIS A 199 4.20 -3.61 -10.97
N PRO A 200 3.72 -4.85 -10.75
CA PRO A 200 4.52 -5.90 -10.11
C PRO A 200 5.77 -6.30 -10.89
N VAL A 201 5.74 -6.20 -12.23
CA VAL A 201 6.87 -6.53 -13.11
C VAL A 201 7.89 -5.40 -13.06
N GLU A 202 7.42 -4.18 -13.26
CA GLU A 202 8.21 -2.97 -13.43
C GLU A 202 8.85 -2.53 -12.11
N HIS A 203 8.03 -2.45 -11.05
CA HIS A 203 8.38 -1.83 -9.77
C HIS A 203 8.49 -2.84 -8.61
N GLY A 204 8.10 -4.09 -8.85
CA GLY A 204 8.04 -5.14 -7.84
C GLY A 204 6.67 -5.29 -7.18
N PRO A 205 6.37 -6.47 -6.59
CA PRO A 205 5.03 -6.82 -6.11
C PRO A 205 4.65 -6.17 -4.77
N LEU A 206 5.56 -5.41 -4.15
CA LEU A 206 5.42 -4.85 -2.81
C LEU A 206 5.32 -3.32 -2.80
N ARG A 207 5.12 -2.70 -3.96
CA ARG A 207 5.08 -1.25 -4.15
C ARG A 207 3.76 -0.80 -4.77
N TYR A 208 3.08 0.13 -4.11
CA TYR A 208 2.03 0.96 -4.70
C TYR A 208 2.53 2.38 -4.89
N THR A 209 2.14 3.00 -5.99
CA THR A 209 2.48 4.39 -6.33
C THR A 209 1.18 5.17 -6.49
N LEU A 210 1.00 6.23 -5.71
CA LEU A 210 -0.08 7.17 -5.90
C LEU A 210 0.32 8.11 -7.03
N VAL A 211 -0.48 8.17 -8.06
CA VAL A 211 -0.31 9.08 -9.17
C VAL A 211 -1.49 10.02 -9.30
N GLN A 212 -1.21 11.24 -9.74
CA GLN A 212 -2.22 12.17 -10.23
C GLN A 212 -2.30 12.00 -11.75
N MET A 213 -3.47 11.62 -12.23
CA MET A 213 -3.75 11.45 -13.65
C MET A 213 -3.90 12.83 -14.31
N PRO A 214 -3.37 13.01 -15.52
CA PRO A 214 -3.57 14.24 -16.27
C PRO A 214 -5.08 14.44 -16.55
N PRO A 215 -5.55 15.70 -16.62
CA PRO A 215 -6.93 15.97 -16.98
C PRO A 215 -7.25 15.44 -18.38
N GLU A 216 -8.48 14.96 -18.57
CA GLU A 216 -8.94 14.40 -19.85
C GLU A 216 -8.68 15.38 -21.00
N GLY A 217 -7.94 14.93 -22.02
CA GLY A 217 -7.60 15.73 -23.20
C GLY A 217 -6.16 16.27 -23.26
N GLN A 218 -5.35 16.10 -22.20
CA GLN A 218 -3.91 16.36 -22.26
C GLN A 218 -3.14 15.05 -22.42
N THR A 219 -2.69 14.75 -23.64
CA THR A 219 -1.99 13.50 -24.00
C THR A 219 -0.48 13.52 -23.76
N THR A 220 0.08 14.65 -23.29
CA THR A 220 1.54 14.88 -23.26
C THR A 220 2.17 14.84 -21.88
N ASN A 221 1.39 14.83 -20.81
CA ASN A 221 1.94 14.82 -19.45
C ASN A 221 1.89 13.41 -18.88
N ASP A 222 3.06 12.88 -18.55
CA ASP A 222 3.17 11.67 -17.75
C ASP A 222 2.47 11.86 -16.39
N PRO A 223 1.86 10.81 -15.83
CA PRO A 223 1.20 10.89 -14.54
C PRO A 223 2.21 11.29 -13.44
N GLU A 224 1.84 12.29 -12.64
CA GLU A 224 2.73 12.82 -11.60
C GLU A 224 2.67 11.91 -10.36
N ILE A 225 3.84 11.47 -9.88
CA ILE A 225 3.92 10.64 -8.68
C ILE A 225 3.72 11.52 -7.44
N GLN A 226 2.68 11.25 -6.67
CA GLN A 226 2.33 11.99 -5.45
C GLN A 226 2.80 11.29 -4.18
N ALA A 227 2.85 9.95 -4.17
CA ALA A 227 3.34 9.18 -3.04
C ALA A 227 3.75 7.77 -3.46
N ILE A 228 4.58 7.10 -2.65
CA ILE A 228 4.92 5.68 -2.84
C ILE A 228 4.76 4.96 -1.51
N TYR A 229 3.93 3.91 -1.47
CA TYR A 229 3.95 2.95 -0.39
C TYR A 229 4.82 1.75 -0.78
N HIS A 230 5.77 1.39 0.06
CA HIS A 230 6.56 0.17 -0.08
C HIS A 230 6.47 -0.66 1.19
N HIS A 231 6.04 -1.91 1.05
CA HIS A 231 5.94 -2.83 2.17
C HIS A 231 7.32 -3.33 2.61
N ILE A 232 7.51 -3.42 3.92
CA ILE A 232 8.72 -3.97 4.53
C ILE A 232 8.56 -5.48 4.62
N GLY A 233 9.46 -6.21 3.96
CA GLY A 233 9.47 -7.66 4.00
C GLY A 233 9.74 -8.26 2.63
N LEU A 234 9.53 -9.57 2.55
CA LEU A 234 9.62 -10.34 1.32
C LEU A 234 8.26 -10.98 1.06
N GLY A 235 7.84 -11.03 -0.20
CA GLY A 235 6.57 -11.62 -0.57
C GLY A 235 6.27 -11.47 -2.05
N ALA A 236 5.39 -12.34 -2.53
CA ALA A 236 4.91 -12.32 -3.92
C ALA A 236 3.75 -11.32 -4.14
N SER A 237 3.18 -10.77 -3.06
CA SER A 237 2.05 -9.83 -3.10
C SER A 237 1.90 -9.06 -1.78
N LEU A 238 1.19 -7.93 -1.85
CA LEU A 238 0.72 -7.13 -0.71
C LEU A 238 -0.57 -7.63 -0.07
N SER A 239 -1.24 -8.61 -0.69
CA SER A 239 -2.41 -9.28 -0.12
C SER A 239 -2.00 -10.21 1.01
N GLN A 240 -1.47 -9.65 2.09
CA GLN A 240 -1.00 -10.35 3.28
C GLN A 240 -2.01 -10.21 4.43
N SER A 241 -1.81 -10.91 5.55
CA SER A 241 -2.70 -10.78 6.72
C SER A 241 -2.45 -9.50 7.53
N HIS A 242 -1.33 -8.82 7.29
CA HIS A 242 -0.92 -7.60 7.96
C HIS A 242 -0.28 -6.65 6.95
N SER A 243 -0.06 -5.42 7.37
CA SER A 243 0.67 -4.42 6.59
C SER A 243 1.71 -3.77 7.49
N GLU A 244 2.91 -3.59 6.96
CA GLU A 244 4.04 -2.91 7.59
C GLU A 244 4.86 -2.27 6.47
N GLY A 245 5.22 -1.00 6.55
CA GLY A 245 5.83 -0.38 5.38
C GLY A 245 6.38 1.02 5.60
N VAL A 246 6.83 1.60 4.51
CA VAL A 246 7.20 3.01 4.42
C VAL A 246 6.32 3.69 3.38
N LEU A 247 5.76 4.83 3.75
CA LEU A 247 5.03 5.73 2.87
C LEU A 247 5.91 6.96 2.59
N LEU A 248 6.32 7.12 1.34
CA LEU A 248 7.14 8.22 0.85
C LEU A 248 6.25 9.34 0.34
N LEU A 249 6.52 10.56 0.80
CA LEU A 249 5.73 11.76 0.55
C LEU A 249 6.65 12.94 0.18
N PRO A 250 6.14 13.97 -0.50
CA PRO A 250 6.81 15.25 -0.62
C PRO A 250 7.04 15.91 0.75
N SER A 251 8.21 16.48 0.96
CA SER A 251 8.52 17.22 2.20
C SER A 251 7.66 18.48 2.36
N ALA A 252 7.31 19.13 1.25
CA ALA A 252 6.46 20.32 1.20
C ALA A 252 4.95 20.02 1.19
N MET A 253 4.55 18.75 1.34
CA MET A 253 3.13 18.36 1.37
C MET A 253 2.43 18.99 2.58
N SER A 254 1.26 19.61 2.34
CA SER A 254 0.46 20.21 3.39
C SER A 254 -0.06 19.15 4.37
N PRO A 255 -0.29 19.50 5.64
CA PRO A 255 -0.90 18.59 6.62
C PRO A 255 -2.22 17.97 6.15
N GLU A 256 -3.08 18.74 5.46
CA GLU A 256 -4.37 18.29 4.93
C GLU A 256 -4.22 17.22 3.85
N THR A 257 -3.36 17.47 2.86
CA THR A 257 -3.06 16.48 1.83
C THR A 257 -2.39 15.25 2.43
N CYS A 258 -1.50 15.43 3.42
CA CYS A 258 -0.83 14.34 4.10
C CYS A 258 -1.82 13.37 4.76
N VAL A 259 -2.81 13.88 5.51
CA VAL A 259 -3.80 13.01 6.16
C VAL A 259 -4.71 12.29 5.15
N ILE A 260 -5.02 12.94 4.02
CA ILE A 260 -5.78 12.31 2.93
C ILE A 260 -4.98 11.17 2.28
N VAL A 261 -3.70 11.40 1.95
CA VAL A 261 -2.83 10.37 1.37
C VAL A 261 -2.64 9.21 2.35
N VAL A 262 -2.44 9.49 3.64
CA VAL A 262 -2.37 8.44 4.67
C VAL A 262 -3.68 7.67 4.77
N ALA A 263 -4.83 8.36 4.80
CA ALA A 263 -6.15 7.71 4.90
C ALA A 263 -6.43 6.80 3.70
N THR A 264 -6.16 7.26 2.48
CA THR A 264 -6.34 6.45 1.25
C THR A 264 -5.35 5.28 1.18
N ALA A 265 -4.11 5.46 1.65
CA ALA A 265 -3.15 4.36 1.77
C ALA A 265 -3.63 3.30 2.78
N LEU A 266 -4.12 3.70 3.96
CA LEU A 266 -4.65 2.77 4.96
C LEU A 266 -5.91 2.04 4.48
N ALA A 267 -6.78 2.75 3.76
CA ALA A 267 -7.95 2.17 3.10
C ALA A 267 -7.55 1.09 2.09
N MET A 268 -6.62 1.42 1.20
CA MET A 268 -6.06 0.50 0.22
C MET A 268 -5.48 -0.75 0.90
N LEU A 269 -4.63 -0.57 1.93
CA LEU A 269 -4.01 -1.67 2.65
C LEU A 269 -5.03 -2.56 3.34
N SER A 270 -6.07 -1.97 3.95
CA SER A 270 -7.16 -2.74 4.55
C SER A 270 -7.88 -3.61 3.52
N ARG A 271 -8.19 -3.06 2.34
CA ARG A 271 -8.84 -3.80 1.27
C ARG A 271 -7.95 -4.91 0.70
N LEU A 272 -6.66 -4.65 0.51
CA LEU A 272 -5.68 -5.67 0.07
C LEU A 272 -5.60 -6.86 1.04
N ARG A 273 -5.68 -6.62 2.36
CA ARG A 273 -5.75 -7.71 3.36
C ARG A 273 -7.02 -8.55 3.22
N GLY A 274 -8.15 -7.91 2.85
CA GLY A 274 -9.42 -8.59 2.57
C GLY A 274 -9.31 -9.59 1.42
N LEU A 275 -8.67 -9.21 0.31
CA LEU A 275 -8.52 -10.05 -0.87
C LEU A 275 -7.79 -11.38 -0.60
N ASN A 276 -6.92 -11.44 0.42
CA ASN A 276 -6.27 -12.69 0.83
C ASN A 276 -7.25 -13.68 1.47
N LYS A 277 -8.25 -13.19 2.22
CA LYS A 277 -9.24 -14.04 2.90
C LYS A 277 -10.10 -14.79 1.86
N ASP A 278 -10.49 -14.10 0.79
CA ASP A 278 -11.35 -14.66 -0.26
C ASP A 278 -10.62 -15.74 -1.08
N GLN A 279 -9.32 -15.56 -1.31
CA GLN A 279 -8.47 -16.57 -1.97
C GLN A 279 -8.31 -17.85 -1.14
N LYS A 280 -8.25 -17.75 0.19
CA LYS A 280 -8.20 -18.92 1.08
C LYS A 280 -9.56 -19.62 1.15
N GLY A 281 -10.67 -18.88 1.12
CA GLY A 281 -12.03 -19.45 1.06
C GLY A 281 -12.26 -20.32 -0.18
N HIS A 282 -11.76 -19.88 -1.35
CA HIS A 282 -11.88 -20.66 -2.58
C HIS A 282 -11.04 -21.94 -2.63
N LYS A 283 -9.95 -22.06 -1.84
CA LYS A 283 -9.15 -23.29 -1.77
C LYS A 283 -9.87 -24.43 -1.02
N MET A 284 -10.89 -24.17 -0.22
CA MET A 284 -11.69 -25.22 0.44
C MET A 284 -12.95 -25.63 -0.34
N ALA A 285 -13.40 -24.86 -1.34
CA ALA A 285 -14.61 -25.16 -2.10
C ALA A 285 -14.41 -26.15 -3.27
N LYS A 286 -13.25 -26.80 -3.37
CA LYS A 286 -12.91 -27.69 -4.48
C LYS A 286 -12.53 -29.10 -4.02
N GLU A 287 -13.32 -29.70 -3.13
CA GLU A 287 -13.41 -31.16 -2.97
C GLU A 287 -14.69 -31.60 -2.23
N SER A 288 -15.85 -31.32 -2.80
CA SER A 288 -17.07 -32.06 -2.47
C SER A 288 -17.73 -32.59 -3.76
N LYS A 289 -17.01 -33.47 -4.45
CA LYS A 289 -17.57 -34.31 -5.51
C LYS A 289 -17.39 -35.78 -5.16
N HIS A 290 -18.18 -36.26 -4.20
CA HIS A 290 -18.69 -37.64 -4.20
C HIS A 290 -20.00 -37.71 -3.41
N SER A 291 -21.08 -37.24 -4.03
CA SER A 291 -22.43 -37.76 -3.75
C SER A 291 -23.16 -37.90 -5.08
N ARG A 292 -22.82 -38.99 -5.78
CA ARG A 292 -23.63 -39.58 -6.83
C ARG A 292 -23.59 -41.07 -6.61
N LEU A 293 -24.41 -41.57 -5.67
CA LEU A 293 -24.90 -42.94 -5.61
C LEU A 293 -26.05 -43.00 -4.59
N ALA A 294 -27.14 -42.31 -4.89
CA ALA A 294 -28.46 -42.72 -4.41
C ALA A 294 -29.13 -43.44 -5.57
N SER A 295 -29.10 -44.77 -5.58
CA SER A 295 -30.16 -45.65 -6.10
C SER A 295 -29.68 -47.08 -6.26
N ILE A 296 -30.60 -48.01 -6.01
CA ILE A 296 -30.52 -49.46 -6.21
C ILE A 296 -29.87 -50.23 -5.05
N LYS A 297 -30.69 -50.53 -4.02
CA LYS A 297 -30.81 -51.87 -3.41
C LYS A 297 -32.06 -51.95 -2.52
N ASN A 298 -33.22 -51.84 -3.16
CA ASN A 298 -34.49 -52.38 -2.65
C ASN A 298 -35.11 -53.21 -3.77
N LEU A 299 -34.47 -54.35 -4.10
CA LEU A 299 -35.07 -55.40 -4.90
C LEU A 299 -34.27 -56.69 -4.69
N VAL A 300 -34.57 -57.44 -3.63
CA VAL A 300 -34.72 -58.90 -3.54
C VAL A 300 -35.12 -59.20 -2.09
N LYS A 301 -36.40 -59.01 -1.77
CA LYS A 301 -37.10 -59.87 -0.79
C LYS A 301 -37.88 -60.87 -1.64
N GLY A 302 -37.40 -62.10 -1.69
CA GLY A 302 -38.03 -63.14 -2.50
C GLY A 302 -37.35 -64.50 -2.40
N LYS A 303 -37.78 -65.27 -1.40
CA LYS A 303 -37.91 -66.75 -1.36
C LYS A 303 -36.72 -67.65 -0.95
N ARG A 304 -37.14 -68.60 -0.09
CA ARG A 304 -36.55 -69.89 0.38
C ARG A 304 -35.60 -69.72 1.57
N THR A 305 -35.84 -70.31 2.73
CA THR A 305 -36.56 -71.57 3.05
C THR A 305 -37.78 -71.39 3.94
#